data_AF-A0AAU6UYH3-F1
#
_entry.id   AF-A0AAU6UYH3-F1
#
_cell.length_a   1.000
_cell.length_b   1.000
_cell.length_c   1.000
_cell.angle_alpha   90.00
_cell.angle_beta   90.00
_cell.angle_gamma   90.00
#
_symmetry.space_group_name_H-M   'P 1'
#
loop_
_entity.id
_entity.type
_entity.pdbx_description
1 polymer ?
#
loop_
_entity_poly.entity_id
_entity_poly.type
_entity_poly.pdbx_seq_one_letter_code
_entity_poly.pdbx_strand_id
1 'polypeptide(L)'
;MPIVTTIKYNNLFPMLEGGRYDYFPRGVLEPWEEVAQHTQLNLAVEKDLMLIYPFALYFYVSRDNQPLYNQIYQGFISAIDDGSFDSLFFNHPLIKDTLAKANLGQRTILRIDNPYMHPDTPYENKKFWLDINQL
;
A
#
# COMPACT_ATOMS: atom_id res chain seq x y z
N MET A 1 8.54 -20.85 -0.89
CA MET A 1 9.65 -20.24 -0.13
C MET A 1 9.29 -20.28 1.34
N PRO A 2 10.24 -20.53 2.26
CA PRO A 2 9.97 -20.54 3.69
C PRO A 2 9.61 -19.13 4.19
N ILE A 3 8.67 -19.03 5.12
CA ILE A 3 8.27 -17.78 5.74
C ILE A 3 9.01 -17.65 7.07
N VAL A 4 9.62 -16.49 7.32
CA VAL A 4 10.31 -16.17 8.57
C VAL A 4 9.54 -15.07 9.29
N THR A 5 9.20 -15.30 10.56
CA THR A 5 8.42 -14.37 11.38
C THR A 5 9.15 -14.02 12.68
N THR A 6 8.85 -12.86 13.25
CA THR A 6 9.33 -12.43 14.57
C THR A 6 8.23 -11.64 15.27
N ILE A 7 8.28 -11.60 16.61
CA ILE A 7 7.35 -10.83 17.42
C ILE A 7 7.69 -9.33 17.37
N LYS A 8 8.98 -8.99 17.23
CA LYS A 8 9.46 -7.60 17.23
C LYS A 8 9.77 -7.15 15.81
N TYR A 9 8.97 -6.23 15.32
CA TYR A 9 9.11 -5.62 14.00
C TYR A 9 10.55 -5.16 13.69
N ASN A 10 11.18 -4.42 14.61
CA ASN A 10 12.55 -3.91 14.42
C ASN A 10 13.61 -5.00 14.23
N ASN A 11 13.34 -6.25 14.60
CA ASN A 11 14.28 -7.34 14.37
C ASN A 11 14.31 -7.80 12.90
N LEU A 12 13.28 -7.48 12.10
CA LEU A 12 13.23 -7.87 10.69
C LEU A 12 14.38 -7.25 9.88
N PHE A 13 14.75 -6.01 10.15
CA PHE A 13 15.83 -5.34 9.39
C PHE A 13 17.21 -6.01 9.53
N PRO A 14 17.76 -6.23 10.74
CA PRO A 14 19.03 -6.95 10.87
C PRO A 14 18.93 -8.44 10.52
N MET A 15 17.74 -9.05 10.59
CA MET A 15 17.53 -10.43 10.12
C MET A 15 17.61 -10.52 8.59
N LEU A 16 17.10 -9.52 7.87
CA LEU A 16 17.25 -9.39 6.42
C LEU A 16 18.71 -9.23 6.02
N GLU A 17 19.42 -8.27 6.63
CA GLU A 17 20.85 -8.06 6.37
C GLU A 17 21.68 -9.32 6.69
N GLY A 18 21.34 -10.00 7.78
CA GLY A 18 21.97 -11.26 8.19
C GLY A 18 21.59 -12.49 7.34
N GLY A 19 20.83 -12.32 6.27
CA GLY A 19 20.53 -13.38 5.30
C GLY A 19 19.55 -14.45 5.80
N ARG A 20 18.68 -14.13 6.77
CA ARG A 20 17.64 -15.09 7.21
C ARG A 20 16.52 -15.28 6.19
N TYR A 21 16.41 -14.36 5.26
CA TYR A 21 15.52 -14.38 4.09
C TYR A 21 16.05 -13.37 3.08
N ASP A 22 15.67 -13.54 1.81
CA ASP A 22 16.27 -12.78 0.71
C ASP A 22 15.57 -11.42 0.46
N TYR A 23 14.32 -11.27 0.90
CA TYR A 23 13.53 -10.06 0.67
C TYR A 23 12.46 -9.86 1.74
N PHE A 24 12.01 -8.61 1.90
CA PHE A 24 10.98 -8.22 2.85
C PHE A 24 9.95 -7.32 2.14
N PRO A 25 8.80 -7.86 1.71
CA PRO A 25 7.82 -7.08 0.95
C PRO A 25 7.18 -6.02 1.83
N ARG A 26 7.22 -4.77 1.39
CA ARG A 26 6.67 -3.60 2.10
C ARG A 26 5.55 -2.93 1.30
N GLY A 27 4.68 -2.20 2.00
CA GLY A 27 3.76 -1.27 1.35
C GLY A 27 4.56 -0.18 0.65
N VAL A 28 4.10 0.27 -0.53
CA VAL A 28 4.90 1.17 -1.39
C VAL A 28 5.34 2.45 -0.68
N LEU A 29 4.61 2.94 0.32
CA LEU A 29 4.94 4.17 1.06
C LEU A 29 6.07 3.99 2.09
N GLU A 30 6.41 2.76 2.46
CA GLU A 30 7.22 2.43 3.64
C GLU A 30 8.74 2.34 3.38
N PRO A 31 9.24 1.69 2.31
CA PRO A 31 10.60 1.15 2.30
C PRO A 31 11.70 2.22 2.28
N TRP A 32 11.45 3.39 1.70
CA TRP A 32 12.47 4.46 1.64
C TRP A 32 12.76 5.07 3.00
N GLU A 33 11.72 5.36 3.78
CA GLU A 33 11.87 5.88 5.14
C GLU A 33 12.52 4.81 6.04
N GLU A 34 12.12 3.54 5.89
CA GLU A 34 12.70 2.44 6.65
C GLU A 34 14.18 2.24 6.39
N VAL A 35 14.62 2.30 5.12
CA VAL A 35 16.05 2.23 4.77
C VAL A 35 16.78 3.47 5.31
N ALA A 36 16.19 4.66 5.22
CA ALA A 36 16.79 5.90 5.74
C ALA A 36 16.96 5.88 7.28
N GLN A 37 16.08 5.18 8.00
CA GLN A 37 16.18 4.99 9.45
C GLN A 37 17.16 3.90 9.88
N HIS A 38 17.64 3.07 8.95
CA HIS A 38 18.56 1.95 9.20
C HIS A 38 19.86 2.08 8.41
N THR A 39 20.45 3.27 8.35
CA THR A 39 21.68 3.56 7.59
C THR A 39 22.90 2.74 8.03
N GLN A 40 22.86 2.16 9.23
CA GLN A 40 23.87 1.23 9.72
C GLN A 40 23.80 -0.17 9.08
N LEU A 41 22.69 -0.51 8.40
CA LEU A 41 22.47 -1.79 7.73
C LEU A 41 22.61 -1.61 6.21
N ASN A 42 23.20 -2.59 5.54
CA ASN A 42 23.33 -2.63 4.08
C ASN A 42 22.02 -3.08 3.41
N LEU A 43 20.98 -2.26 3.55
CA LEU A 43 19.66 -2.50 2.97
C LEU A 43 19.42 -1.57 1.77
N ALA A 44 18.68 -2.08 0.80
CA ALA A 44 18.27 -1.31 -0.38
C ALA A 44 16.80 -1.58 -0.70
N VAL A 45 16.16 -0.59 -1.32
CA VAL A 45 14.84 -0.76 -1.93
C VAL A 45 15.03 -1.42 -3.29
N GLU A 46 14.36 -2.55 -3.50
CA GLU A 46 14.33 -3.28 -4.77
C GLU A 46 13.90 -2.36 -5.91
N LYS A 47 14.52 -2.45 -7.09
CA LYS A 47 14.36 -1.49 -8.19
C LYS A 47 13.66 -2.05 -9.42
N ASP A 48 13.70 -3.36 -9.61
CA ASP A 48 13.26 -4.01 -10.84
C ASP A 48 11.93 -4.72 -10.66
N LEU A 49 11.59 -5.16 -9.44
CA LEU A 49 10.36 -5.89 -9.15
C LEU A 49 9.36 -5.04 -8.35
N MET A 50 8.06 -5.25 -8.63
CA MET A 50 6.98 -4.76 -7.77
C MET A 50 5.87 -5.79 -7.67
N LEU A 51 5.40 -6.04 -6.45
CA LEU A 51 4.22 -6.84 -6.19
C LEU A 51 2.97 -5.95 -6.18
N ILE A 52 1.93 -6.33 -6.91
CA ILE A 52 0.64 -5.65 -6.89
C ILE A 52 -0.46 -6.67 -6.62
N TYR A 53 -1.28 -6.39 -5.62
CA TYR A 53 -2.43 -7.21 -5.25
C TYR A 53 -3.59 -6.34 -4.77
N PRO A 54 -4.83 -6.79 -4.91
CA PRO A 54 -5.98 -6.03 -4.43
C PRO A 54 -5.97 -5.98 -2.90
N PHE A 55 -5.97 -4.76 -2.37
CA PHE A 55 -6.03 -4.49 -0.95
C PHE A 55 -6.84 -3.21 -0.70
N ALA A 56 -7.89 -3.31 0.11
CA ALA A 56 -8.77 -2.20 0.43
C ALA A 56 -8.55 -1.71 1.87
N LEU A 57 -8.59 -0.39 2.05
CA LEU A 57 -8.63 0.25 3.36
C LEU A 57 -10.07 0.65 3.67
N TYR A 58 -10.51 0.38 4.90
CA TYR A 58 -11.86 0.65 5.36
C TYR A 58 -11.85 1.54 6.60
N PHE A 59 -12.80 2.48 6.64
CA PHE A 59 -13.20 3.13 7.87
C PHE A 59 -14.26 2.28 8.57
N TYR A 60 -13.99 1.91 9.82
CA TYR A 60 -14.95 1.19 10.66
C TYR A 60 -15.57 2.14 11.68
N VAL A 61 -16.88 2.00 11.85
CA VAL A 61 -17.65 2.70 12.90
C VAL A 61 -18.44 1.69 13.71
N SER A 62 -18.96 2.11 14.87
CA SER A 62 -19.86 1.25 15.65
C SER A 62 -21.07 0.85 14.80
N ARG A 63 -21.47 -0.42 14.91
CA ARG A 63 -22.63 -0.99 14.19
C ARG A 63 -23.91 -0.18 14.42
N ASP A 64 -24.07 0.36 15.61
CA ASP A 64 -25.27 1.11 15.99
C ASP A 64 -25.21 2.60 15.58
N ASN A 65 -24.05 3.07 15.09
CA ASN A 65 -23.88 4.45 14.64
C ASN A 65 -24.05 4.56 13.12
N GLN A 66 -25.24 4.16 12.65
CA GLN A 66 -25.62 4.28 11.25
C GLN A 66 -25.54 5.73 10.70
N PRO A 67 -25.87 6.79 11.48
CA PRO A 67 -25.70 8.16 11.00
C PRO A 67 -24.26 8.50 10.62
N LEU A 68 -23.27 8.13 11.44
CA LEU A 68 -21.86 8.38 11.14
C LEU A 68 -21.38 7.56 9.94
N TYR A 69 -21.78 6.29 9.85
CA TYR A 69 -21.50 5.45 8.68
C TYR A 69 -21.96 6.15 7.40
N ASN A 70 -23.21 6.60 7.38
CA ASN A 70 -23.80 7.24 6.20
C ASN A 70 -23.06 8.54 5.84
N GLN A 71 -22.70 9.36 6.84
CA GLN A 71 -21.95 10.60 6.60
C GLN A 71 -20.58 10.34 5.98
N ILE A 72 -19.81 9.40 6.54
CA ILE A 72 -18.49 9.05 6.01
C ILE A 72 -18.62 8.46 4.60
N TYR A 73 -19.51 7.49 4.42
CA TYR A 73 -19.69 6.81 3.14
C TYR A 73 -20.10 7.79 2.05
N GLN A 74 -21.15 8.58 2.27
CA GLN A 74 -21.62 9.55 1.27
C GLN A 74 -20.58 10.62 1.00
N GLY A 75 -19.86 11.09 2.02
CA GLY A 75 -18.78 12.06 1.85
C GLY A 75 -17.68 11.54 0.92
N PHE A 76 -17.22 10.30 1.12
CA PHE A 76 -16.23 9.69 0.24
C PHE A 76 -16.78 9.46 -1.17
N ILE A 77 -18.02 8.97 -1.31
CA ILE A 77 -18.64 8.77 -2.63
C ILE A 77 -18.71 10.09 -3.38
N SER A 78 -19.18 11.17 -2.74
CA SER A 78 -19.22 12.50 -3.38
C SER A 78 -17.84 12.99 -3.78
N ALA A 79 -16.83 12.85 -2.90
CA ALA A 79 -15.47 13.29 -3.18
C ALA A 79 -14.78 12.50 -4.31
N ILE A 80 -15.11 11.21 -4.45
CA ILE A 80 -14.62 10.38 -5.56
C ILE A 80 -15.35 10.79 -6.85
N ASP A 81 -16.68 10.92 -6.80
CA ASP A 81 -17.49 11.20 -7.99
C ASP A 81 -17.24 12.63 -8.53
N ASP A 82 -16.87 13.59 -7.69
CA ASP A 82 -16.51 14.97 -8.09
C ASP A 82 -15.01 15.20 -8.33
N GLY A 83 -14.17 14.18 -8.10
CA GLY A 83 -12.72 14.21 -8.33
C GLY A 83 -11.91 14.95 -7.26
N SER A 84 -12.53 15.48 -6.20
CA SER A 84 -11.82 16.15 -5.12
C SER A 84 -10.94 15.21 -4.30
N PHE A 85 -11.32 13.93 -4.19
CA PHE A 85 -10.48 12.90 -3.57
C PHE A 85 -9.16 12.72 -4.32
N ASP A 86 -9.22 12.48 -5.63
CA ASP A 86 -8.04 12.30 -6.48
C ASP A 86 -7.17 13.56 -6.47
N SER A 87 -7.80 14.74 -6.54
CA SER A 87 -7.09 16.01 -6.44
C SER A 87 -6.28 16.11 -5.14
N LEU A 88 -6.87 15.74 -4.00
CA LEU A 88 -6.15 15.73 -2.72
C LEU A 88 -5.05 14.66 -2.71
N PHE A 89 -5.38 13.43 -3.10
CA PHE A 89 -4.49 12.27 -3.07
C PHE A 89 -3.24 12.50 -3.93
N PHE A 90 -3.42 12.84 -5.21
CA PHE A 90 -2.31 13.04 -6.13
C PHE A 90 -1.53 14.33 -5.86
N ASN A 91 -2.10 15.31 -5.14
CA ASN A 91 -1.36 16.51 -4.75
C ASN A 91 -0.63 16.39 -3.42
N HIS A 92 -0.92 15.36 -2.61
CA HIS A 92 -0.26 15.18 -1.33
C HIS A 92 1.25 14.91 -1.51
N PRO A 93 2.15 15.64 -0.82
CA PRO A 93 3.60 15.53 -1.04
C PRO A 93 4.16 14.11 -0.89
N LEU A 94 3.70 13.36 0.11
CA LEU A 94 4.10 11.97 0.32
C LEU A 94 3.74 11.07 -0.87
N ILE A 95 2.56 11.28 -1.47
CA ILE A 95 2.09 10.47 -2.60
C ILE A 95 2.89 10.83 -3.85
N LYS A 96 3.10 12.12 -4.13
CA LYS A 96 3.95 12.57 -5.24
C LYS A 96 5.35 12.00 -5.18
N ASP A 97 5.99 12.09 -4.02
CA ASP A 97 7.34 11.56 -3.79
C ASP A 97 7.37 10.03 -3.95
N THR A 98 6.38 9.33 -3.40
CA THR A 98 6.26 7.88 -3.52
C THR A 98 6.07 7.43 -4.96
N LEU A 99 5.18 8.07 -5.72
CA LEU A 99 4.96 7.74 -7.13
C LEU A 99 6.22 7.96 -7.97
N ALA A 100 6.96 9.06 -7.72
CA ALA A 100 8.23 9.32 -8.38
C ALA A 100 9.29 8.25 -8.06
N LYS A 101 9.44 7.87 -6.78
CA LYS A 101 10.40 6.86 -6.35
C LYS A 101 10.01 5.43 -6.74
N ALA A 102 8.71 5.15 -6.81
CA ALA A 102 8.19 3.85 -7.24
C ALA A 102 8.58 3.53 -8.68
N ASN A 103 8.69 4.53 -9.56
CA ASN A 103 9.17 4.40 -10.93
C ASN A 103 8.53 3.20 -11.68
N LEU A 104 7.20 3.13 -11.64
CA LEU A 104 6.42 1.98 -12.12
C LEU A 104 6.75 1.57 -13.56
N GLY A 105 7.05 2.55 -14.43
CA GLY A 105 7.36 2.30 -15.83
C GLY A 105 8.68 1.54 -16.09
N GLN A 106 9.54 1.37 -15.09
CA GLN A 106 10.78 0.60 -15.21
C GLN A 106 10.74 -0.73 -14.44
N ARG A 107 9.65 -1.01 -13.72
CA ARG A 107 9.53 -2.23 -12.91
C ARG A 107 8.78 -3.31 -13.67
N THR A 108 9.23 -4.55 -13.49
CA THR A 108 8.44 -5.74 -13.77
C THR A 108 7.39 -5.91 -12.68
N ILE A 109 6.13 -5.77 -13.06
CA ILE A 109 4.99 -5.91 -12.17
C ILE A 109 4.59 -7.37 -12.08
N LEU A 110 4.64 -7.91 -10.86
CA LEU A 110 4.12 -9.23 -10.51
C LEU A 110 2.76 -9.05 -9.83
N ARG A 111 1.69 -9.38 -10.56
CA ARG A 111 0.33 -9.34 -10.01
C ARG A 111 0.07 -10.65 -9.26
N ILE A 112 -0.37 -10.54 -8.01
CA ILE A 112 -0.73 -11.69 -7.18
C ILE A 112 -2.15 -11.51 -6.64
N ASP A 113 -2.85 -12.62 -6.50
CA ASP A 113 -4.19 -12.62 -5.90
C ASP A 113 -4.10 -12.37 -4.40
N ASN A 114 -5.15 -11.77 -3.83
CA ASN A 114 -5.32 -11.69 -2.39
C ASN A 114 -6.41 -12.69 -1.95
N PRO A 115 -6.04 -13.92 -1.53
CA PRO A 115 -7.01 -14.93 -1.11
C PRO A 115 -7.73 -14.57 0.20
N TYR A 116 -7.30 -13.51 0.90
CA TYR A 116 -7.89 -13.02 2.14
C TYR A 116 -8.79 -11.80 1.94
N MET A 117 -9.03 -11.37 0.70
CA MET A 117 -9.96 -10.30 0.42
C MET A 117 -11.40 -10.75 0.75
N HIS A 118 -12.13 -9.93 1.50
CA HIS A 118 -13.50 -10.25 1.85
C HIS A 118 -14.39 -10.25 0.59
N PRO A 119 -15.34 -11.19 0.42
CA PRO A 119 -16.21 -11.23 -0.75
C PRO A 119 -17.01 -9.94 -1.00
N ASP A 120 -17.35 -9.22 0.08
CA ASP A 120 -18.06 -7.93 0.01
C ASP A 120 -17.17 -6.76 -0.43
N THR A 121 -15.86 -6.96 -0.58
CA THR A 121 -14.97 -5.92 -1.10
C THR A 121 -15.32 -5.67 -2.57
N PRO A 122 -15.71 -4.43 -2.96
CA PRO A 122 -16.22 -4.14 -4.29
C PRO A 122 -15.08 -4.05 -5.33
N TYR A 123 -14.41 -5.17 -5.60
CA TYR A 123 -13.26 -5.24 -6.50
C TYR A 123 -13.61 -4.81 -7.94
N GLU A 124 -14.80 -5.16 -8.41
CA GLU A 124 -15.26 -4.79 -9.76
C GLU A 124 -15.57 -3.29 -9.92
N ASN A 125 -15.74 -2.56 -8.81
CA ASN A 125 -16.04 -1.14 -8.87
C ASN A 125 -14.74 -0.32 -9.02
N LYS A 126 -14.30 -0.13 -10.26
CA LYS A 126 -13.04 0.52 -10.63
C LYS A 126 -12.82 1.90 -9.99
N LYS A 127 -13.87 2.64 -9.64
CA LYS A 127 -13.74 3.98 -9.03
C LYS A 127 -13.10 3.96 -7.63
N PHE A 128 -13.03 2.80 -6.97
CA PHE A 128 -12.41 2.65 -5.66
C PHE A 128 -10.94 2.23 -5.70
N TRP A 129 -10.38 2.02 -6.89
CA TRP A 129 -9.06 1.43 -7.05
C TRP A 129 -8.13 2.35 -7.83
N LEU A 130 -6.89 2.44 -7.37
CA LEU A 130 -5.83 3.12 -8.12
C LEU A 130 -5.50 2.32 -9.38
N ASP A 131 -5.76 2.88 -10.56
CA ASP A 131 -5.33 2.30 -11.84
C ASP A 131 -3.92 2.76 -12.17
N ILE A 132 -2.94 1.89 -11.90
CA ILE A 132 -1.54 2.18 -12.17
C ILE A 132 -1.20 2.36 -13.64
N ASN A 133 -2.08 1.98 -14.58
CA ASN A 133 -1.86 2.22 -16.00
C ASN A 133 -2.25 3.64 -16.42
N GLN A 134 -2.89 4.39 -15.53
CA GLN A 134 -3.27 5.80 -15.72
C GLN A 134 -2.30 6.76 -15.00
N LEU A 135 -1.24 6.22 -14.38
CA LEU A 135 -0.19 6.97 -13.69
C LEU A 135 0.95 7.40 -14.61
#